data_AF-A0A953UUZ2-F1
#
_entry.id   AF-A0A953UUZ2-F1
#
_cell.length_a   1.000
_cell.length_b   1.000
_cell.length_c   1.000
_cell.angle_alpha   90.00
_cell.angle_beta   90.00
_cell.angle_gamma   90.00
#
_symmetry.space_group_name_H-M   'P 1'
#
loop_
_entity.id
_entity.type
_entity.pdbx_description
1 polymer ?
#
loop_
_entity_poly.entity_id
_entity_poly.type
_entity_poly.pdbx_seq_one_letter_code
_entity_poly.pdbx_strand_id
1 'polypeptide(L)'
;MKRIIALSFILAMAVAIVIWAQTKAPATVYAQYEMRSVFPRETSPAMYEQVSQQELQTLASQGWELVSVTPYVYRNEERGPALNNKPAVTQSYPAYFFKRVKLLKTESVSLIPAHAP
;
A
#
# COMPACT_ATOMS: atom_id res chain seq x y z
N MET A 1 20.74 4.01 -55.15
CA MET A 1 21.23 3.03 -54.16
C MET A 1 21.92 3.68 -52.95
N LYS A 2 22.99 4.48 -53.11
CA LYS A 2 23.72 5.11 -51.99
C LYS A 2 22.85 5.93 -51.02
N ARG A 3 21.86 6.67 -51.53
CA ARG A 3 20.94 7.48 -50.70
C ARG A 3 19.99 6.64 -49.84
N ILE A 4 19.56 5.48 -50.35
CA ILE A 4 18.66 4.57 -49.64
C ILE A 4 19.41 3.91 -48.48
N ILE A 5 20.67 3.52 -48.71
CA ILE A 5 21.56 2.94 -47.69
C ILE A 5 21.83 3.94 -46.57
N ALA A 6 22.07 5.22 -46.91
CA ALA A 6 22.27 6.28 -45.92
C ALA A 6 21.01 6.51 -45.06
N LEU A 7 19.84 6.55 -45.69
CA LEU A 7 18.55 6.69 -44.99
C LEU A 7 18.25 5.52 -44.05
N SER A 8 18.53 4.28 -44.47
CA SER A 8 18.34 3.11 -43.61
C SER A 8 19.27 3.13 -42.40
N PHE A 9 20.50 3.62 -42.57
CA PHE A 9 21.47 3.73 -41.47
C PHE A 9 21.04 4.77 -40.44
N ILE A 10 20.58 5.94 -40.90
CA ILE A 10 20.07 7.01 -40.03
C ILE A 10 18.84 6.53 -39.25
N LEU A 11 17.92 5.82 -39.92
CA LEU A 11 16.72 5.28 -39.28
C LEU A 11 17.08 4.22 -38.23
N ALA A 12 17.98 3.29 -38.55
CA ALA A 12 18.44 2.28 -37.60
C ALA A 12 19.13 2.91 -36.37
N MET A 13 19.93 3.95 -36.58
CA MET A 13 20.60 4.68 -35.50
C MET A 13 19.61 5.45 -34.63
N ALA A 14 18.59 6.09 -35.22
CA ALA A 14 17.53 6.75 -34.48
C ALA A 14 16.74 5.77 -33.61
N VAL A 15 16.39 4.60 -34.15
CA VAL A 15 15.71 3.53 -33.39
C VAL A 15 16.58 3.02 -32.24
N ALA A 16 17.88 2.80 -32.47
CA ALA A 16 18.81 2.38 -31.43
C ALA A 16 18.92 3.42 -30.29
N ILE A 17 18.96 4.71 -30.63
CA ILE A 17 18.99 5.81 -29.64
C ILE A 17 17.70 5.83 -28.82
N VAL A 18 16.54 5.66 -29.45
CA VAL A 18 15.24 5.64 -28.74
C VAL A 18 15.14 4.43 -27.80
N ILE A 19 15.56 3.24 -28.24
CA ILE A 19 15.57 2.04 -27.40
C ILE A 19 16.50 2.22 -26.19
N TRP A 20 17.70 2.78 -26.41
CA TRP A 20 18.66 3.05 -25.34
C TRP A 20 18.19 4.15 -24.37
N ALA A 21 17.42 5.13 -24.84
CA ALA A 21 16.83 6.13 -23.97
C ALA A 21 15.72 5.55 -23.07
N GLN A 22 14.96 4.56 -23.55
CA GLN A 22 13.92 3.91 -22.73
C GLN A 22 14.50 3.01 -21.63
N THR A 23 15.65 2.37 -21.84
CA THR A 23 16.30 1.58 -20.78
C THR A 23 16.89 2.44 -19.65
N LYS A 24 17.03 3.75 -19.90
CA LYS A 24 17.48 4.74 -18.92
C LYS A 24 16.35 5.55 -18.29
N ALA A 25 15.09 5.23 -18.60
CA ALA A 25 13.98 5.83 -17.87
C ALA A 25 14.19 5.52 -16.38
N PRO A 26 14.33 6.54 -15.51
CA PRO A 26 14.51 6.31 -14.09
C PRO A 26 13.32 5.48 -13.63
N ALA A 27 13.59 4.35 -12.98
CA ALA A 27 12.55 3.57 -12.34
C ALA A 27 11.70 4.55 -11.51
N THR A 28 10.40 4.60 -11.76
CA THR A 28 9.50 5.44 -10.97
C THR A 28 9.63 5.01 -9.52
N VAL A 29 10.37 5.80 -8.73
CA VAL A 29 10.55 5.57 -7.30
C VAL A 29 9.27 5.99 -6.63
N TYR A 30 8.31 5.07 -6.53
CA TYR A 30 7.16 5.26 -5.66
C TYR A 30 7.64 5.23 -4.22
N ALA A 31 7.16 6.17 -3.40
CA ALA A 31 7.35 6.10 -1.96
C ALA A 31 6.82 4.75 -1.47
N GLN A 32 7.65 3.97 -0.78
CA GLN A 32 7.17 2.74 -0.17
C GLN A 32 6.22 3.11 0.97
N TYR A 33 5.06 2.47 1.04
CA TYR A 33 4.09 2.68 2.12
C TYR A 33 3.98 1.42 2.97
N GLU A 34 3.89 1.63 4.29
CA GLU A 34 3.41 0.66 5.24
C GLU A 34 1.89 0.77 5.34
N MET A 35 1.19 -0.35 5.46
CA MET A 35 -0.25 -0.42 5.59
C MET A 35 -0.62 -0.99 6.96
N ARG A 36 -1.68 -0.47 7.58
CA ARG A 36 -2.22 -0.98 8.85
C ARG A 36 -3.73 -0.96 8.83
N SER A 37 -4.35 -2.01 9.36
CA SER A 37 -5.79 -2.13 9.50
C SER A 37 -6.17 -2.31 10.96
N VAL A 38 -7.27 -1.69 11.37
CA VAL A 38 -7.84 -1.84 12.72
C VAL A 38 -9.29 -2.27 12.59
N PHE A 39 -9.61 -3.37 13.27
CA PHE A 39 -10.91 -4.02 13.22
C PHE A 39 -11.57 -4.02 14.59
N PRO A 40 -12.91 -4.11 14.64
CA PRO A 40 -13.65 -4.41 15.87
C PRO A 40 -13.14 -5.70 16.52
N ARG A 41 -13.18 -5.77 17.86
CA ARG A 41 -12.68 -6.91 18.63
C ARG A 41 -13.84 -7.76 19.13
N GLU A 42 -13.76 -9.07 18.97
CA GLU A 42 -14.73 -9.99 19.56
C GLU A 42 -14.45 -10.14 21.07
N THR A 43 -15.42 -9.80 21.92
CA THR A 43 -15.28 -9.88 23.38
C THR A 43 -15.97 -11.10 23.96
N SER A 44 -17.00 -11.60 23.28
CA SER A 44 -17.66 -12.88 23.54
C SER A 44 -18.30 -13.38 22.23
N PRO A 45 -18.73 -14.65 22.14
CA PRO A 45 -19.28 -15.20 20.91
C PRO A 45 -20.36 -14.27 20.34
N ALA A 46 -20.13 -13.81 19.10
CA ALA A 46 -21.04 -12.91 18.40
C ALA A 46 -21.26 -11.52 19.04
N MET A 47 -20.36 -11.08 19.91
CA MET A 47 -20.36 -9.74 20.49
C MET A 47 -19.06 -9.04 20.15
N TYR A 48 -19.17 -7.91 19.44
CA TYR A 48 -18.03 -7.12 19.01
C TYR A 48 -18.01 -5.76 19.69
N GLU A 49 -16.81 -5.36 20.11
CA GLU A 49 -16.49 -4.03 20.57
C GLU A 49 -15.94 -3.19 19.42
N GLN A 50 -16.48 -2.00 19.25
CA GLN A 50 -16.03 -1.05 18.24
C GLN A 50 -14.61 -0.56 18.53
N VAL A 51 -13.85 -0.28 17.46
CA VAL A 51 -12.53 0.36 17.57
C VAL A 51 -12.63 1.67 18.34
N SER A 52 -11.83 1.80 19.40
CA SER A 52 -11.84 2.98 20.26
C SER A 52 -11.31 4.22 19.55
N GLN A 53 -11.86 5.40 19.89
CA GLN A 53 -11.37 6.67 19.35
C GLN A 53 -9.91 6.94 19.77
N GLN A 54 -9.52 6.54 20.97
CA GLN A 54 -8.16 6.69 21.49
C GLN A 54 -7.13 5.91 20.65
N GLU A 55 -7.47 4.70 20.21
CA GLU A 55 -6.61 3.91 19.32
C GLU A 55 -6.42 4.61 17.96
N LEU A 56 -7.48 5.18 17.39
CA LEU A 56 -7.40 5.94 16.14
C LEU A 56 -6.56 7.21 16.29
N GLN A 57 -6.72 7.95 17.39
CA GLN A 57 -5.92 9.15 17.68
C GLN A 57 -4.44 8.81 17.88
N THR A 58 -4.16 7.67 18.53
CA THR A 58 -2.77 7.18 18.72
C THR A 58 -2.12 6.84 17.38
N LEU A 59 -2.87 6.28 16.43
CA LEU A 59 -2.34 6.02 15.08
C LEU A 59 -2.04 7.33 14.35
N ALA A 60 -2.95 8.29 14.41
CA ALA A 60 -2.73 9.61 13.82
C ALA A 60 -1.49 10.30 14.39
N SER A 61 -1.27 10.24 15.71
CA SER A 61 -0.07 10.83 16.35
C SER A 61 1.23 10.09 16.01
N GLN A 62 1.15 8.81 15.62
CA GLN A 62 2.27 8.00 15.12
C GLN A 62 2.56 8.21 13.62
N GLY A 63 1.89 9.16 12.98
CA GLY A 63 2.07 9.50 11.57
C GLY A 63 1.35 8.56 10.60
N TRP A 64 0.38 7.78 11.08
CA TRP A 64 -0.49 7.00 10.20
C TRP A 64 -1.61 7.89 9.63
N GLU A 65 -1.78 7.84 8.31
CA GLU A 65 -2.85 8.54 7.60
C GLU A 65 -4.02 7.58 7.37
N LEU A 66 -5.23 7.97 7.78
CA LEU A 66 -6.44 7.20 7.49
C LEU A 66 -6.76 7.30 5.98
N VAL A 67 -6.83 6.16 5.30
CA VAL A 67 -7.06 6.11 3.85
C VAL A 67 -8.42 5.56 3.47
N SER A 68 -9.04 4.74 4.32
CA SER A 68 -10.34 4.16 4.05
C SER A 68 -11.03 3.70 5.33
N VAL A 69 -12.36 3.74 5.30
CA VAL A 69 -13.25 3.17 6.31
C VAL A 69 -14.24 2.28 5.60
N THR A 70 -14.32 1.00 5.98
CA THR A 70 -15.25 0.04 5.36
C THR A 70 -16.11 -0.64 6.41
N PRO A 71 -17.33 -1.09 6.05
CA PRO A 71 -18.17 -1.84 6.97
C PRO A 71 -17.58 -3.23 7.21
N TYR A 72 -17.31 -3.55 8.47
CA TYR A 72 -17.09 -4.88 9.00
C TYR A 72 -18.43 -5.46 9.43
N VAL A 73 -19.01 -6.28 8.54
CA VAL A 73 -20.34 -6.87 8.74
C VAL A 73 -20.19 -8.24 9.38
N TYR A 74 -20.76 -8.40 10.55
CA TYR A 74 -20.87 -9.68 11.23
C TYR A 74 -22.31 -10.15 11.26
N ARG A 75 -22.51 -11.43 10.96
CA ARG A 75 -23.80 -12.10 11.08
C ARG A 75 -23.80 -12.91 12.36
N ASN A 76 -24.67 -12.52 13.30
CA ASN A 76 -24.91 -13.31 14.49
C ASN A 76 -25.71 -14.56 14.11
N GLU A 77 -24.98 -15.57 13.63
CA GLU A 77 -25.49 -16.94 13.54
C GLU A 77 -25.31 -17.53 14.94
N GLU A 78 -26.36 -17.50 15.78
CA GLU A 78 -26.28 -18.12 17.11
C GLU A 78 -25.77 -19.56 16.95
N ARG A 79 -24.53 -19.82 17.40
CA ARG A 79 -24.05 -21.20 17.56
C ARG A 79 -24.75 -21.77 18.79
N GLY A 80 -25.93 -22.33 18.57
CA GLY A 80 -26.74 -23.00 19.60
C GLY A 80 -27.78 -23.92 18.97
N PRO A 81 -28.31 -24.93 19.71
CA PRO A 81 -29.34 -25.82 19.20
C PRO A 81 -30.57 -25.02 18.77
N ALA A 82 -31.17 -25.40 17.64
CA ALA A 82 -32.26 -24.73 16.92
C ALA A 82 -33.56 -24.47 17.72
N LEU A 83 -33.59 -24.72 19.03
CA LEU A 83 -34.74 -24.48 19.90
C LEU A 83 -34.99 -22.99 20.17
N ASN A 84 -33.98 -22.13 20.08
CA ASN A 84 -34.13 -20.69 20.29
C ASN A 84 -34.06 -19.98 18.95
N ASN A 85 -35.22 -19.86 18.29
CA ASN A 85 -35.46 -19.12 17.04
C ASN A 85 -35.26 -17.60 17.20
N LYS A 86 -34.14 -17.16 17.78
CA LYS A 86 -33.82 -15.75 17.91
C LYS A 86 -33.47 -15.19 16.53
N PRO A 87 -33.95 -13.98 16.19
CA PRO A 87 -33.67 -13.39 14.89
C PRO A 87 -32.15 -13.21 14.72
N ALA A 88 -31.61 -13.70 13.61
CA ALA A 88 -30.22 -13.45 13.24
C ALA A 88 -30.03 -11.94 13.06
N VAL A 89 -29.25 -11.32 13.95
CA VAL A 89 -28.95 -9.89 13.86
C VAL A 89 -27.65 -9.71 13.09
N THR A 90 -27.71 -8.96 11.99
CA THR A 90 -26.52 -8.47 11.31
C THR A 90 -26.07 -7.19 11.99
N GLN A 91 -24.86 -7.18 12.52
CA GLN A 91 -24.24 -5.99 13.10
C GLN A 91 -23.13 -5.51 12.16
N SER A 92 -23.02 -4.19 11.99
CA SER A 92 -22.00 -3.57 11.16
C SER A 92 -21.20 -2.61 12.01
N TYR A 93 -19.89 -2.75 11.94
CA TYR A 93 -18.94 -1.89 12.65
C TYR A 93 -17.93 -1.31 11.64
N PRO A 94 -17.33 -0.14 11.92
CA PRO A 94 -16.30 0.40 11.04
C PRO A 94 -14.98 -0.35 11.19
N ALA A 95 -14.37 -0.72 10.06
CA ALA A 95 -12.96 -1.11 9.95
C ALA A 95 -12.17 0.04 9.34
N TYR A 96 -11.00 0.32 9.90
CA TYR A 96 -10.18 1.49 9.54
C TYR A 96 -8.88 1.03 8.89
N PHE A 97 -8.53 1.64 7.77
CA PHE A 97 -7.31 1.34 7.02
C PHE A 97 -6.43 2.58 6.98
N PHE A 98 -5.15 2.37 7.25
CA PHE A 98 -4.14 3.42 7.34
C PHE A 98 -2.96 3.11 6.45
N LYS A 99 -2.30 4.17 5.97
CA LYS A 99 -0.98 4.10 5.34
C LYS A 99 0.01 4.99 6.09
N ARG A 100 1.30 4.70 5.93
CA ARG A 100 2.39 5.58 6.37
C ARG A 100 3.58 5.42 5.43
N VAL A 101 4.34 6.50 5.20
CA VAL A 101 5.56 6.42 4.39
C VAL A 101 6.59 5.56 5.12
N LYS A 102 7.11 4.53 4.44
CA LYS A 102 8.23 3.74 4.91
C LYS A 102 9.51 4.55 4.72
N LEU A 103 10.16 4.91 5.82
CA LEU A 103 11.48 5.51 5.76
C LEU A 103 12.45 4.45 5.25
N LEU A 104 12.86 4.57 3.99
CA LEU A 104 13.98 3.81 3.46
C LEU A 104 15.22 4.29 4.22
N LYS A 105 15.87 3.37 4.95
CA LYS A 105 17.18 3.63 5.54
C LYS A 105 18.14 3.90 4.37
N THR A 106 18.40 5.17 4.07
CA THR A 106 19.46 5.54 3.16
C THR A 106 20.76 5.09 3.81
N GLU A 107 21.32 3.96 3.36
CA GLU A 107 22.72 3.69 3.61
C GLU A 107 23.48 4.83 2.94
N SER A 108 24.01 5.73 3.77
CA SER A 108 24.89 6.80 3.34
C SER A 108 26.15 6.15 2.77
N VAL A 109 26.14 5.85 1.48
CA VAL A 109 27.36 5.56 0.74
C VAL A 109 28.17 6.84 0.77
N SER A 110 29.15 6.87 1.66
CA SER A 110 30.14 7.93 1.77
C SER A 110 30.86 8.06 0.43
N LEU A 111 30.48 9.06 -0.36
CA LEU A 111 31.17 9.48 -1.56
C LEU A 111 32.38 10.34 -1.17
N ILE A 112 33.27 9.84 -0.31
CA ILE A 112 34.60 10.45 -0.16
C ILE A 112 35.41 9.98 -1.37
N PRO A 113 35.73 10.86 -2.34
CA PRO A 113 36.61 10.48 -3.43
C PRO A 113 38.00 10.23 -2.84
N ALA A 114 38.48 9.01 -2.97
CA ALA A 114 39.84 8.64 -2.58
C ALA A 114 40.83 9.17 -3.63
N HIS A 115 41.10 10.48 -3.67
CA HIS A 115 42.25 11.09 -4.35
C HIS A 115 42.84 12.18 -3.45
N ALA A 116 43.90 11.83 -2.70
CA ALA A 116 45.32 12.20 -2.94
C ALA A 116 45.70 13.45 -2.10
N PRO A 117 46.95 13.66 -1.67
CA PRO A 117 48.19 13.57 -2.47
C PRO A 117 49.02 12.30 -2.29
#